data_AF-A0A6N8H401-F1
#
_entry.id   AF-A0A6N8H401-F1
#
_cell.length_a   1.000
_cell.length_b   1.000
_cell.length_c   1.000
_cell.angle_alpha   90.00
_cell.angle_beta   90.00
_cell.angle_gamma   90.00
#
_symmetry.space_group_name_H-M   'P 1'
#
loop_
_entity.id
_entity.type
_entity.pdbx_description
1 polymer ?
#
loop_
_entity_poly.entity_id
_entity_poly.type
_entity_poly.pdbx_seq_one_letter_code
_entity_poly.pdbx_strand_id
1 'polypeptide(L)'
;MAAKKDTTPKTPGPASDKKQALETALAQIEKQFGKGAVMKLGANIAMQVDAIPTGSLGLDLALGIGGVPRGRIIEVYGPESSGKTTLALHILAEAQKMGGEVAFIDVEHALDPVYAAALGVDIDSLLVSQPDTGEQAMEICEALVRSGAIDAIIVDSVAAMVPKAEIEGEMGDSHVGLQARLMSQALRKLTGVIGKTNTVCIFINQLREKVGVVYGSPEVTTGGRALKYYSSVRIDVRRIEGLKDSTGAFIGNRTRAKVVKNKVAPPFREAEFDIMFGEGISKIGEILDLGVKLGVVQKSGAWFNYGDVRLGQGRDNAKIFLKEHPEISDEIEKIVRANADRLLAAGKKGTVKPLDPSEIVKPAADGEAPAAASAPAAKTTGSEVDLDIMVDE
;
A
#
# COMPACT_ATOMS: atom_id res chain seq x y z
N MET A 1 -42.32 21.04 53.39
CA MET A 1 -41.04 21.75 53.19
C MET A 1 -40.12 20.87 52.38
N ALA A 2 -40.00 21.12 51.07
CA ALA A 2 -39.13 20.37 50.18
C ALA A 2 -37.74 21.02 50.17
N ALA A 3 -36.71 20.26 50.55
CA ALA A 3 -35.33 20.69 50.52
C ALA A 3 -34.89 20.90 49.06
N LYS A 4 -34.53 22.14 48.71
CA LYS A 4 -33.89 22.47 47.44
C LYS A 4 -32.54 21.77 47.36
N LYS A 5 -32.39 20.89 46.39
CA LYS A 5 -31.12 20.27 46.01
C LYS A 5 -30.28 21.34 45.33
N ASP A 6 -29.17 21.70 45.95
CA ASP A 6 -28.20 22.65 45.42
C ASP A 6 -27.55 22.05 44.16
N THR A 7 -27.88 22.59 43.00
CA THR A 7 -27.30 22.23 41.70
C THR A 7 -26.28 23.30 41.31
N THR A 8 -25.15 23.33 42.00
CA THR A 8 -23.97 24.09 41.57
C THR A 8 -22.97 23.14 40.88
N PRO A 9 -22.46 23.47 39.69
CA PRO A 9 -21.42 22.66 39.04
C PRO A 9 -20.16 22.70 39.90
N LYS A 10 -19.71 21.53 40.38
CA LYS A 10 -18.43 21.43 41.09
C LYS A 10 -17.30 21.91 40.17
N THR A 11 -16.56 22.90 40.64
CA THR A 11 -15.32 23.43 40.08
C THR A 11 -14.35 22.28 39.76
N PRO A 12 -13.57 22.32 38.66
CA PRO A 12 -12.71 21.19 38.29
C PRO A 12 -11.67 20.97 39.40
N GLY A 13 -11.69 19.81 40.03
CA GLY A 13 -10.71 19.42 41.05
C GLY A 13 -9.26 19.47 40.52
N PRO A 14 -8.26 19.45 41.43
CA PRO A 14 -6.85 19.49 41.08
C PRO A 14 -6.51 18.44 40.02
N ALA A 15 -5.51 18.72 39.17
CA ALA A 15 -5.15 17.86 38.02
C ALA A 15 -4.89 16.38 38.37
N SER A 16 -4.59 16.10 39.64
CA SER A 16 -4.56 14.78 40.28
C SER A 16 -5.88 14.01 40.11
N ASP A 17 -7.01 14.63 40.45
CA ASP A 17 -8.32 13.98 40.48
C ASP A 17 -8.79 13.64 39.06
N LYS A 18 -8.43 14.49 38.08
CA LYS A 18 -8.69 14.23 36.66
C LYS A 18 -7.89 13.04 36.14
N LYS A 19 -6.64 12.87 36.59
CA LYS A 19 -5.80 11.71 36.21
C LYS A 19 -6.34 10.42 36.82
N GLN A 20 -6.74 10.44 38.09
CA GLN A 20 -7.28 9.27 38.77
C GLN A 20 -8.65 8.85 38.21
N ALA A 21 -9.51 9.82 37.89
CA ALA A 21 -10.77 9.57 37.19
C ALA A 21 -10.54 8.98 35.79
N LEU A 22 -9.53 9.49 35.06
CA LEU A 22 -9.14 8.95 33.76
C LEU A 22 -8.63 7.51 33.88
N GLU A 23 -7.74 7.20 34.83
CA GLU A 23 -7.24 5.83 35.04
C GLU A 23 -8.34 4.85 35.41
N THR A 24 -9.29 5.28 36.25
CA THR A 24 -10.46 4.47 36.62
C THR A 24 -11.34 4.19 35.39
N ALA A 25 -11.59 5.21 34.57
CA ALA A 25 -12.33 5.05 33.32
C ALA A 25 -11.61 4.13 32.33
N LEU A 26 -10.29 4.27 32.18
CA LEU A 26 -9.47 3.39 31.34
C LEU A 26 -9.53 1.93 31.79
N ALA A 27 -9.41 1.67 33.10
CA ALA A 27 -9.50 0.33 33.66
C ALA A 27 -10.91 -0.28 33.51
N GLN A 28 -11.96 0.52 33.65
CA GLN A 28 -13.34 0.08 33.39
C GLN A 28 -13.55 -0.28 31.93
N ILE A 29 -13.01 0.54 31.00
CA ILE A 29 -13.10 0.28 29.57
C ILE A 29 -12.34 -1.00 29.21
N GLU A 30 -11.11 -1.20 29.69
CA GLU A 30 -10.39 -2.46 29.43
C GLU A 30 -11.07 -3.69 30.05
N LYS A 31 -11.69 -3.55 31.23
CA LYS A 31 -12.43 -4.64 31.85
C LYS A 31 -13.69 -5.02 31.06
N GLN A 32 -14.39 -4.03 30.48
CA GLN A 32 -15.61 -4.26 29.72
C GLN A 32 -15.35 -4.71 28.28
N PHE A 33 -14.32 -4.18 27.63
CA PHE A 33 -14.10 -4.32 26.19
C PHE A 33 -12.81 -5.09 25.83
N GLY A 34 -12.04 -5.52 26.83
CA GLY A 34 -10.81 -6.28 26.67
C GLY A 34 -9.55 -5.40 26.71
N LYS A 35 -8.39 -6.06 26.91
CA LYS A 35 -7.08 -5.40 26.88
C LYS A 35 -6.87 -4.69 25.55
N GLY A 36 -6.39 -3.45 25.61
CA GLY A 36 -6.13 -2.64 24.42
C GLY A 36 -7.36 -1.97 23.78
N ALA A 37 -8.53 -2.02 24.42
CA ALA A 37 -9.73 -1.30 23.95
C ALA A 37 -9.54 0.23 23.95
N VAL A 38 -8.74 0.76 24.89
CA VAL A 38 -8.27 2.15 24.88
C VAL A 38 -6.80 2.17 25.32
N MET A 39 -5.97 2.91 24.58
CA MET A 39 -4.55 3.07 24.88
C MET A 39 -4.05 4.47 24.51
N LYS A 40 -2.94 4.90 25.13
CA LYS A 40 -2.26 6.15 24.76
C LYS A 40 -1.54 5.95 23.44
N LEU A 41 -1.79 6.82 22.47
CA LEU A 41 -1.29 6.71 21.10
C LEU A 41 0.26 6.63 21.01
N GLY A 42 0.97 7.35 21.89
CA GLY A 42 2.45 7.32 21.94
C GLY A 42 3.06 6.15 22.72
N ALA A 43 2.26 5.34 23.42
CA ALA A 43 2.75 4.12 24.07
C ALA A 43 2.81 2.92 23.10
N ASN A 44 2.33 3.11 21.87
CA ASN A 44 2.34 2.11 20.82
C ASN A 44 3.59 2.29 19.95
N ILE A 45 4.69 1.64 20.33
CA ILE A 45 5.91 1.54 19.49
C ILE A 45 5.61 0.74 18.21
N ALA A 46 4.51 -0.02 18.15
CA ALA A 46 4.09 -0.84 17.02
C ALA A 46 3.38 -0.08 15.86
N MET A 47 3.51 1.25 15.76
CA MET A 47 3.00 2.00 14.60
C MET A 47 4.01 2.14 13.45
N GLN A 48 4.99 1.22 13.33
CA GLN A 48 5.49 0.90 12.00
C GLN A 48 4.41 0.08 11.31
N VAL A 49 3.72 0.69 10.35
CA VAL A 49 2.68 0.01 9.58
C VAL A 49 3.37 -1.04 8.73
N ASP A 50 3.20 -2.31 9.10
CA ASP A 50 3.68 -3.44 8.34
C ASP A 50 3.05 -3.45 6.93
N ALA A 51 3.80 -3.89 5.94
CA ALA A 51 3.44 -3.76 4.53
C ALA A 51 3.80 -5.03 3.74
N ILE A 52 2.97 -5.34 2.73
CA ILE A 52 3.26 -6.37 1.73
C ILE A 52 3.77 -5.65 0.47
N PRO A 53 4.97 -5.99 -0.05
CA PRO A 53 5.47 -5.41 -1.29
C PRO A 53 4.50 -5.61 -2.46
N THR A 54 4.50 -4.68 -3.41
CA THR A 54 3.57 -4.72 -4.55
C THR A 54 4.09 -5.52 -5.75
N GLY A 55 5.34 -6.00 -5.67
CA GLY A 55 6.07 -6.53 -6.83
C GLY A 55 6.60 -5.44 -7.76
N SER A 56 6.23 -4.17 -7.55
CA SER A 56 6.78 -3.00 -8.25
C SER A 56 7.60 -2.14 -7.30
N LEU A 57 8.90 -2.02 -7.59
CA LEU A 57 9.81 -1.21 -6.77
C LEU A 57 9.38 0.27 -6.76
N GLY A 58 9.01 0.80 -7.92
CA GLY A 58 8.55 2.18 -8.02
C GLY A 58 7.27 2.43 -7.24
N LEU A 59 6.32 1.48 -7.24
CA LEU A 59 5.07 1.60 -6.52
C LEU A 59 5.26 1.48 -5.01
N ASP A 60 6.14 0.59 -4.55
CA ASP A 60 6.50 0.48 -3.12
C ASP A 60 7.06 1.80 -2.58
N LEU A 61 7.93 2.45 -3.35
CA LEU A 61 8.45 3.78 -3.04
C LEU A 61 7.34 4.84 -3.04
N ALA A 62 6.45 4.82 -4.05
CA ALA A 62 5.33 5.75 -4.15
C ALA A 62 4.35 5.60 -2.97
N LEU A 63 4.15 4.39 -2.46
CA LEU A 63 3.34 4.10 -1.28
C LEU A 63 3.97 4.60 0.02
N GLY A 64 5.30 4.75 0.04
CA GLY A 64 6.06 5.41 1.11
C GLY A 64 6.31 4.57 2.36
N ILE A 65 5.72 3.37 2.44
CA ILE A 65 5.96 2.38 3.50
C ILE A 65 6.54 1.07 2.95
N GLY A 66 6.93 1.04 1.68
CA GLY A 66 7.50 -0.15 1.05
C GLY A 66 6.50 -1.19 0.54
N GLY A 67 5.21 -0.86 0.50
CA GLY A 67 4.16 -1.78 0.03
C GLY A 67 2.76 -1.35 0.43
N VAL A 68 1.79 -2.26 0.29
CA VAL A 68 0.42 -2.06 0.74
C VAL A 68 0.28 -2.38 2.25
N PRO A 69 -0.40 -1.53 3.03
CA PRO A 69 -0.46 -1.70 4.49
C PRO A 69 -1.29 -2.89 4.92
N ARG A 70 -0.74 -3.72 5.81
CA ARG A 70 -1.44 -4.82 6.49
C ARG A 70 -2.59 -4.33 7.34
N GLY A 71 -3.61 -5.18 7.47
CA GLY A 71 -4.83 -4.88 8.22
C GLY A 71 -5.64 -3.73 7.65
N ARG A 72 -5.59 -3.53 6.32
CA ARG A 72 -6.30 -2.44 5.62
C ARG A 72 -6.95 -2.91 4.32
N ILE A 73 -7.94 -2.13 3.91
CA ILE A 73 -8.58 -2.24 2.61
C ILE A 73 -7.81 -1.42 1.57
N ILE A 74 -7.52 -2.02 0.42
CA ILE A 74 -6.87 -1.42 -0.74
C ILE A 74 -7.86 -1.50 -1.90
N GLU A 75 -7.97 -0.42 -2.68
CA GLU A 75 -8.75 -0.44 -3.93
C GLU A 75 -7.82 -0.20 -5.11
N VAL A 76 -7.78 -1.15 -6.04
CA VAL A 76 -7.06 -1.04 -7.30
C VAL A 76 -8.10 -0.87 -8.41
N TYR A 77 -8.09 0.26 -9.09
CA TYR A 77 -9.09 0.57 -10.11
C TYR A 77 -8.47 1.21 -11.35
N GLY A 78 -9.22 1.19 -12.45
CA GLY A 78 -8.75 1.72 -13.72
C GLY A 78 -9.50 1.15 -14.92
N PRO A 79 -9.11 1.53 -16.14
CA PRO A 79 -9.68 0.99 -17.38
C PRO A 79 -9.52 -0.53 -17.49
N GLU A 80 -10.23 -1.14 -18.43
CA GLU A 80 -9.99 -2.52 -18.84
C GLU A 80 -8.55 -2.69 -19.36
N SER A 81 -7.99 -3.89 -19.19
CA SER A 81 -6.63 -4.22 -19.65
C SER A 81 -5.52 -3.27 -19.13
N SER A 82 -5.75 -2.53 -18.05
CA SER A 82 -4.76 -1.62 -17.48
C SER A 82 -3.72 -2.29 -16.58
N GLY A 83 -3.91 -3.57 -16.23
CA GLY A 83 -3.02 -4.33 -15.34
C GLY A 83 -3.47 -4.40 -13.88
N LYS A 84 -4.76 -4.17 -13.58
CA LYS A 84 -5.32 -4.24 -12.20
C LYS A 84 -5.11 -5.62 -11.56
N THR A 85 -5.59 -6.67 -12.23
CA THR A 85 -5.47 -8.06 -11.77
C THR A 85 -4.02 -8.49 -11.72
N THR A 86 -3.19 -8.12 -12.71
CA THR A 86 -1.74 -8.36 -12.69
C THR A 86 -1.08 -7.77 -11.44
N LEU A 87 -1.33 -6.49 -11.14
CA LEU A 87 -0.79 -5.84 -9.93
C LEU A 87 -1.27 -6.53 -8.65
N ALA A 88 -2.55 -6.90 -8.59
CA ALA A 88 -3.09 -7.58 -7.41
C ALA A 88 -2.46 -8.97 -7.22
N LEU A 89 -2.31 -9.75 -8.30
CA LEU A 89 -1.64 -11.06 -8.26
C LEU A 89 -0.17 -10.96 -7.84
N HIS A 90 0.56 -9.92 -8.25
CA HIS A 90 1.90 -9.68 -7.72
C HIS A 90 1.91 -9.42 -6.22
N ILE A 91 0.93 -8.69 -5.68
CA ILE A 91 0.82 -8.51 -4.22
C ILE A 91 0.57 -9.85 -3.52
N LEU A 92 -0.26 -10.75 -4.09
CA LEU A 92 -0.42 -12.10 -3.52
C LEU A 92 0.87 -12.93 -3.60
N ALA A 93 1.57 -12.89 -4.74
CA ALA A 93 2.84 -13.58 -4.90
C ALA A 93 3.89 -13.10 -3.87
N GLU A 94 3.97 -11.79 -3.63
CA GLU A 94 4.84 -11.24 -2.58
C GLU A 94 4.39 -11.66 -1.17
N ALA A 95 3.09 -11.73 -0.90
CA ALA A 95 2.56 -12.25 0.37
C ALA A 95 2.97 -13.73 0.59
N GLN A 96 2.85 -14.58 -0.43
CA GLN A 96 3.27 -15.98 -0.38
C GLN A 96 4.79 -16.14 -0.22
N LYS A 97 5.60 -15.31 -0.89
CA LYS A 97 7.07 -15.29 -0.69
C LYS A 97 7.46 -14.95 0.75
N MET A 98 6.64 -14.18 1.45
CA MET A 98 6.80 -13.88 2.88
C MET A 98 6.27 -15.01 3.79
N GLY A 99 5.83 -16.14 3.24
CA GLY A 99 5.27 -17.28 3.95
C GLY A 99 3.81 -17.11 4.38
N GLY A 100 3.09 -16.14 3.79
CA GLY A 100 1.69 -15.86 4.11
C GLY A 100 0.69 -16.65 3.27
N GLU A 101 -0.50 -16.84 3.82
CA GLU A 101 -1.62 -17.51 3.12
C GLU A 101 -2.46 -16.49 2.34
N VAL A 102 -2.91 -16.90 1.15
CA VAL A 102 -3.61 -16.00 0.23
C VAL A 102 -4.91 -16.56 -0.31
N ALA A 103 -5.84 -15.66 -0.60
CA ALA A 103 -7.13 -16.03 -1.18
C ALA A 103 -7.53 -15.11 -2.34
N PHE A 104 -8.31 -15.66 -3.27
CA PHE A 104 -8.85 -14.95 -4.42
C PHE A 104 -10.35 -15.23 -4.55
N ILE A 105 -11.16 -14.18 -4.46
CA ILE A 105 -12.60 -14.21 -4.72
C ILE A 105 -12.82 -13.77 -6.16
N ASP A 106 -12.97 -14.74 -7.06
CA ASP A 106 -13.14 -14.56 -8.49
C ASP A 106 -14.62 -14.46 -8.84
N VAL A 107 -15.16 -13.25 -8.72
CA VAL A 107 -16.54 -12.91 -9.09
C VAL A 107 -16.66 -12.67 -10.60
N GLU A 108 -15.56 -12.29 -11.27
CA GLU A 108 -15.54 -12.14 -12.74
C GLU A 108 -15.41 -13.48 -13.48
N HIS A 109 -15.13 -14.59 -12.79
CA HIS A 109 -14.86 -15.91 -13.38
C HIS A 109 -13.78 -15.86 -14.46
N ALA A 110 -12.75 -15.04 -14.24
CA ALA A 110 -11.75 -14.67 -15.24
C ALA A 110 -10.31 -14.95 -14.80
N LEU A 111 -10.09 -15.58 -13.64
CA LEU A 111 -8.76 -15.93 -13.18
C LEU A 111 -8.15 -17.04 -14.05
N ASP A 112 -6.99 -16.76 -14.65
CA ASP A 112 -6.17 -17.74 -15.35
C ASP A 112 -5.07 -18.29 -14.43
N PRO A 113 -5.12 -19.57 -14.01
CA PRO A 113 -4.11 -20.16 -13.15
C PRO A 113 -2.71 -20.21 -13.78
N VAL A 114 -2.62 -20.38 -15.11
CA VAL A 114 -1.33 -20.43 -15.81
C VAL A 114 -0.67 -19.06 -15.78
N TYR A 115 -1.45 -18.01 -16.03
CA TYR A 115 -0.96 -16.64 -15.92
C TYR A 115 -0.57 -16.31 -14.48
N ALA A 116 -1.40 -16.63 -13.49
CA ALA A 116 -1.09 -16.39 -12.07
C ALA A 116 0.21 -17.09 -11.63
N ALA A 117 0.42 -18.35 -12.05
CA ALA A 117 1.66 -19.08 -11.80
C ALA A 117 2.88 -18.37 -12.40
N ALA A 118 2.74 -17.87 -13.64
CA ALA A 118 3.80 -17.13 -14.31
C ALA A 118 4.16 -15.81 -13.60
N LEU A 119 3.21 -15.20 -12.87
CA LEU A 119 3.45 -14.03 -12.01
C LEU A 119 4.11 -14.38 -10.66
N GLY A 120 4.33 -15.67 -10.39
CA GLY A 120 4.95 -16.16 -9.16
C GLY A 120 3.97 -16.45 -8.03
N VAL A 121 2.66 -16.55 -8.32
CA VAL A 121 1.67 -17.05 -7.36
C VAL A 121 1.81 -18.57 -7.25
N ASP A 122 1.94 -19.08 -6.03
CA ASP A 122 1.85 -20.52 -5.78
C ASP A 122 0.38 -20.94 -5.87
N ILE A 123 0.05 -21.64 -6.96
CA ILE A 123 -1.31 -22.06 -7.28
C ILE A 123 -1.80 -23.17 -6.36
N ASP A 124 -0.89 -24.02 -5.86
CA ASP A 124 -1.27 -25.17 -5.04
C ASP A 124 -1.77 -24.73 -3.65
N SER A 125 -1.26 -23.60 -3.13
CA SER A 125 -1.70 -23.00 -1.86
C SER A 125 -2.73 -21.88 -2.01
N LEU A 126 -3.00 -21.38 -3.23
CA LEU A 126 -3.96 -20.30 -3.46
C LEU A 126 -5.40 -20.78 -3.21
N LEU A 127 -6.07 -20.19 -2.21
CA LEU A 127 -7.50 -20.42 -1.99
C LEU A 127 -8.33 -19.63 -3.00
N VAL A 128 -9.08 -20.31 -3.87
CA VAL A 128 -9.96 -19.66 -4.85
C VAL A 128 -11.42 -19.92 -4.51
N SER A 129 -12.24 -18.87 -4.60
CA SER A 129 -13.70 -18.96 -4.51
C SER A 129 -14.33 -18.27 -5.71
N GLN A 130 -15.28 -18.96 -6.35
CA GLN A 130 -16.09 -18.46 -7.45
C GLN A 130 -17.56 -18.38 -7.00
N PRO A 131 -17.98 -17.29 -6.35
CA PRO A 131 -19.31 -17.15 -5.79
C PRO A 131 -20.35 -16.80 -6.86
N ASP A 132 -21.59 -17.24 -6.64
CA ASP A 132 -22.74 -16.97 -7.51
C ASP A 132 -23.34 -15.57 -7.29
N THR A 133 -23.16 -15.01 -6.09
CA THR A 133 -23.79 -13.72 -5.70
C THR A 133 -22.81 -12.80 -4.97
N GLY A 134 -23.06 -11.49 -5.03
CA GLY A 134 -22.27 -10.50 -4.31
C GLY A 134 -22.33 -10.67 -2.78
N GLU A 135 -23.48 -11.06 -2.23
CA GLU A 135 -23.63 -11.41 -0.81
C GLU A 135 -22.70 -12.56 -0.43
N GLN A 136 -22.76 -13.67 -1.17
CA GLN A 136 -21.92 -14.85 -0.94
C GLN A 136 -20.43 -14.50 -1.04
N ALA A 137 -20.03 -13.71 -2.05
CA ALA A 137 -18.65 -13.24 -2.20
C ALA A 137 -18.15 -12.54 -0.93
N MET A 138 -18.96 -11.63 -0.38
CA MET A 138 -18.61 -10.87 0.82
C MET A 138 -18.67 -11.71 2.10
N GLU A 139 -19.56 -12.68 2.20
CA GLU A 139 -19.63 -13.62 3.34
C GLU A 139 -18.42 -14.55 3.38
N ILE A 140 -18.00 -15.09 2.22
CA ILE A 140 -16.78 -15.90 2.10
C ILE A 140 -15.56 -15.06 2.45
N CYS A 141 -15.45 -13.86 1.90
CA CYS A 141 -14.38 -12.92 2.24
C CYS A 141 -14.33 -12.62 3.76
N GLU A 142 -15.48 -12.35 4.38
CA GLU A 142 -15.56 -12.11 5.82
C GLU A 142 -15.12 -13.33 6.63
N ALA A 143 -15.56 -14.53 6.27
CA ALA A 143 -15.20 -15.77 6.95
C ALA A 143 -13.69 -16.06 6.87
N LEU A 144 -13.12 -15.91 5.67
CA LEU A 144 -11.69 -16.09 5.43
C LEU A 144 -10.85 -15.10 6.22
N VAL A 145 -11.18 -13.80 6.18
CA VAL A 145 -10.47 -12.78 6.96
C VAL A 145 -10.61 -13.07 8.46
N ARG A 146 -11.82 -13.40 8.94
CA ARG A 146 -12.12 -13.66 10.36
C ARG A 146 -11.35 -14.86 10.93
N SER A 147 -11.00 -15.83 10.10
CA SER A 147 -10.17 -16.97 10.52
C SER A 147 -8.82 -16.54 11.10
N GLY A 148 -8.32 -15.37 10.69
CA GLY A 148 -6.98 -14.90 11.03
C GLY A 148 -5.86 -15.65 10.32
N ALA A 149 -6.18 -16.60 9.44
CA ALA A 149 -5.20 -17.38 8.70
C ALA A 149 -4.72 -16.68 7.41
N ILE A 150 -5.51 -15.76 6.85
CA ILE A 150 -5.22 -15.13 5.55
C ILE A 150 -4.44 -13.82 5.72
N ASP A 151 -3.30 -13.73 5.03
CA ASP A 151 -2.45 -12.55 4.97
C ASP A 151 -2.89 -11.54 3.91
N ALA A 152 -3.30 -12.02 2.74
CA ALA A 152 -3.81 -11.18 1.66
C ALA A 152 -4.97 -11.84 0.90
N ILE A 153 -6.00 -11.05 0.58
CA ILE A 153 -7.18 -11.52 -0.16
C ILE A 153 -7.54 -10.53 -1.26
N ILE A 154 -7.81 -11.04 -2.46
CA ILE A 154 -8.34 -10.28 -3.60
C ILE A 154 -9.84 -10.52 -3.76
N VAL A 155 -10.59 -9.47 -4.08
CA VAL A 155 -11.95 -9.54 -4.60
C VAL A 155 -11.96 -8.94 -6.02
N ASP A 156 -12.08 -9.81 -7.03
CA ASP A 156 -12.07 -9.45 -8.46
C ASP A 156 -13.43 -9.79 -9.11
N SER A 157 -14.31 -8.84 -9.39
CA SER A 157 -14.23 -7.40 -9.09
C SER A 157 -15.51 -6.88 -8.48
N VAL A 158 -15.43 -5.68 -7.89
CA VAL A 158 -16.60 -4.99 -7.33
C VAL A 158 -17.70 -4.77 -8.35
N ALA A 159 -17.35 -4.57 -9.62
CA ALA A 159 -18.35 -4.37 -10.67
C ALA A 159 -19.20 -5.63 -10.92
N ALA A 160 -18.60 -6.82 -10.75
CA ALA A 160 -19.25 -8.11 -10.95
C ALA A 160 -20.02 -8.62 -9.72
N MET A 161 -19.93 -7.95 -8.56
CA MET A 161 -20.72 -8.31 -7.38
C MET A 161 -22.19 -7.96 -7.57
N VAL A 162 -22.92 -8.82 -8.29
CA VAL A 162 -24.36 -8.68 -8.53
C VAL A 162 -25.12 -9.21 -7.32
N PRO A 163 -25.99 -8.40 -6.69
CA PRO A 163 -26.80 -8.85 -5.57
C PRO A 163 -27.77 -9.97 -5.97
N LYS A 164 -28.06 -10.89 -5.05
CA LYS A 164 -28.98 -12.01 -5.29
C LYS A 164 -30.32 -11.60 -5.92
N ALA A 165 -30.93 -10.53 -5.41
CA ALA A 165 -32.23 -10.06 -5.92
C ALA A 165 -32.19 -9.53 -7.36
N GLU A 166 -31.01 -9.11 -7.85
CA GLU A 166 -30.82 -8.70 -9.25
C GLU A 166 -30.58 -9.91 -10.16
N ILE A 167 -29.97 -10.98 -9.65
CA ILE A 167 -29.78 -12.25 -10.38
C ILE A 167 -31.11 -13.00 -10.54
N GLU A 168 -31.93 -13.00 -9.50
CA GLU A 168 -33.26 -13.66 -9.50
C GLU A 168 -34.34 -12.82 -10.22
N GLY A 169 -34.07 -11.54 -10.46
CA GLY A 169 -34.97 -10.62 -11.16
C GLY A 169 -34.95 -10.79 -12.69
N GLU A 170 -35.86 -10.10 -13.37
CA GLU A 170 -35.91 -10.08 -14.84
C GLU A 170 -35.04 -8.95 -15.42
N MET A 171 -34.54 -9.15 -16.64
CA MET A 171 -33.81 -8.09 -17.36
C MET A 171 -34.74 -6.88 -17.59
N GLY A 172 -34.40 -5.76 -16.96
CA GLY A 172 -35.21 -4.53 -17.01
C GLY A 172 -35.81 -4.15 -15.66
N ASP A 173 -35.74 -5.04 -14.66
CA ASP A 173 -36.14 -4.72 -13.30
C ASP A 173 -35.25 -3.62 -12.68
N SER A 174 -35.89 -2.75 -11.91
CA SER A 174 -35.23 -1.58 -11.33
C SER A 174 -34.67 -1.89 -9.94
N HIS A 175 -33.37 -2.19 -9.88
CA HIS A 175 -32.65 -2.44 -8.62
C HIS A 175 -31.75 -1.27 -8.23
N VAL A 176 -32.34 -0.09 -8.02
CA VAL A 176 -31.58 1.15 -7.78
C VAL A 176 -30.71 1.06 -6.52
N GLY A 177 -29.39 1.08 -6.73
CA GLY A 177 -28.39 1.21 -5.66
C GLY A 177 -28.22 -0.02 -4.77
N LEU A 178 -28.72 -1.19 -5.19
CA LEU A 178 -28.65 -2.41 -4.40
C LEU A 178 -27.19 -2.82 -4.12
N GLN A 179 -26.34 -2.84 -5.15
CA GLN A 179 -24.90 -3.09 -5.03
C GLN A 179 -24.21 -2.10 -4.07
N ALA A 180 -24.55 -0.81 -4.12
CA ALA A 180 -23.96 0.19 -3.22
C ALA A 180 -24.34 -0.04 -1.74
N ARG A 181 -25.57 -0.53 -1.48
CA ARG A 181 -26.03 -0.89 -0.14
C ARG A 181 -25.32 -2.14 0.37
N LEU A 182 -25.21 -3.17 -0.47
CA LEU A 182 -24.43 -4.39 -0.18
C LEU A 182 -23.00 -4.03 0.24
N MET A 183 -22.29 -3.27 -0.60
CA MET A 183 -20.92 -2.83 -0.31
C MET A 183 -20.82 -2.05 1.00
N SER A 184 -21.76 -1.14 1.26
CA SER A 184 -21.77 -0.35 2.50
C SER A 184 -21.95 -1.20 3.75
N GLN A 185 -22.78 -2.24 3.68
CA GLN A 185 -23.02 -3.18 4.78
C GLN A 185 -21.82 -4.10 4.97
N ALA A 186 -21.30 -4.69 3.89
CA ALA A 186 -20.19 -5.62 3.93
C ALA A 186 -18.91 -4.95 4.46
N LEU A 187 -18.52 -3.79 3.92
CA LEU A 187 -17.32 -3.07 4.35
C LEU A 187 -17.39 -2.62 5.82
N ARG A 188 -18.60 -2.32 6.33
CA ARG A 188 -18.79 -1.96 7.74
C ARG A 188 -18.46 -3.14 8.67
N LYS A 189 -18.82 -4.36 8.28
CA LYS A 189 -18.47 -5.58 9.03
C LYS A 189 -16.97 -5.90 8.87
N LEU A 190 -16.50 -5.87 7.63
CA LEU A 190 -15.17 -6.34 7.25
C LEU A 190 -14.03 -5.49 7.83
N THR A 191 -14.19 -4.17 7.86
CA THR A 191 -13.12 -3.24 8.31
C THR A 191 -12.65 -3.53 9.73
N GLY A 192 -13.56 -3.85 10.65
CA GLY A 192 -13.22 -4.16 12.04
C GLY A 192 -12.51 -5.51 12.20
N VAL A 193 -12.77 -6.46 11.31
CA VAL A 193 -12.12 -7.78 11.31
C VAL A 193 -10.74 -7.68 10.68
N ILE A 194 -10.63 -7.06 9.50
CA ILE A 194 -9.38 -6.80 8.78
C ILE A 194 -8.31 -6.17 9.71
N GLY A 195 -8.69 -5.15 10.49
CA GLY A 195 -7.75 -4.48 11.39
C GLY A 195 -7.26 -5.33 12.56
N LYS A 196 -7.98 -6.41 12.91
CA LYS A 196 -7.60 -7.34 13.99
C LYS A 196 -6.74 -8.49 13.50
N THR A 197 -6.94 -8.91 12.25
CA THR A 197 -6.28 -10.07 11.64
C THR A 197 -5.07 -9.69 10.81
N ASN A 198 -4.80 -8.39 10.64
CA ASN A 198 -3.72 -7.86 9.82
C ASN A 198 -3.77 -8.30 8.33
N THR A 199 -4.91 -8.81 7.86
CA THR A 199 -5.12 -9.18 6.46
C THR A 199 -5.13 -7.95 5.55
N VAL A 200 -4.43 -8.00 4.41
CA VAL A 200 -4.58 -7.02 3.32
C VAL A 200 -5.79 -7.44 2.46
N CYS A 201 -6.81 -6.59 2.38
CA CYS A 201 -7.98 -6.87 1.53
C CYS A 201 -7.97 -5.96 0.30
N ILE A 202 -7.77 -6.54 -0.87
CA ILE A 202 -7.65 -5.84 -2.15
C ILE A 202 -8.96 -5.98 -2.92
N PHE A 203 -9.60 -4.86 -3.22
CA PHE A 203 -10.75 -4.83 -4.13
C PHE A 203 -10.29 -4.32 -5.49
N ILE A 204 -10.51 -5.12 -6.53
CA ILE A 204 -10.37 -4.68 -7.90
C ILE A 204 -11.68 -4.01 -8.32
N ASN A 205 -11.57 -2.89 -9.01
CA ASN A 205 -12.74 -2.13 -9.46
C ASN A 205 -12.56 -1.58 -10.87
N GLN A 206 -13.67 -1.40 -11.57
CA GLN A 206 -13.72 -0.85 -12.91
C GLN A 206 -14.14 0.61 -12.89
N LEU A 207 -13.75 1.34 -13.92
CA LEU A 207 -14.27 2.68 -14.17
C LEU A 207 -15.61 2.62 -14.93
N ARG A 208 -16.49 3.56 -14.60
CA ARG A 208 -17.73 3.89 -15.31
C ARG A 208 -17.80 5.40 -15.48
N GLU A 209 -18.62 5.87 -16.39
CA GLU A 209 -18.86 7.30 -16.57
C GLU A 209 -20.18 7.72 -15.94
N LYS A 210 -20.15 8.81 -15.18
CA LYS A 210 -21.37 9.43 -14.65
C LYS A 210 -21.98 10.33 -15.72
N VAL A 211 -23.16 9.95 -16.20
CA VAL A 211 -23.94 10.74 -17.17
C VAL A 211 -24.28 12.13 -16.58
N GLY A 212 -24.17 13.16 -17.42
CA GLY A 212 -24.55 14.54 -17.07
C GLY A 212 -23.47 15.38 -16.38
N VAL A 213 -22.22 14.89 -16.29
CA VAL A 213 -21.08 15.69 -15.81
C VAL A 213 -20.53 16.54 -16.96
N VAL A 214 -20.75 17.86 -16.89
CA VAL A 214 -20.27 18.83 -17.91
C VAL A 214 -18.92 19.45 -17.53
N TYR A 215 -18.52 19.37 -16.25
CA TYR A 215 -17.27 19.93 -15.74
C TYR A 215 -16.56 18.95 -14.80
N GLY A 216 -15.25 18.78 -14.97
CA GLY A 216 -14.42 17.82 -14.23
C GLY A 216 -14.35 16.44 -14.91
N SER A 217 -13.79 15.45 -14.20
CA SER A 217 -13.75 14.07 -14.70
C SER A 217 -15.10 13.36 -14.48
N PRO A 218 -15.69 12.72 -15.51
CA PRO A 218 -16.92 11.94 -15.37
C PRO A 218 -16.68 10.56 -14.75
N GLU A 219 -15.42 10.13 -14.60
CA GLU A 219 -15.06 8.78 -14.16
C GLU A 219 -15.43 8.51 -12.70
N VAL A 220 -16.11 7.40 -12.47
CA VAL A 220 -16.51 6.89 -11.14
C VAL A 220 -16.24 5.39 -11.05
N THR A 221 -16.10 4.88 -9.83
CA THR A 221 -15.97 3.44 -9.57
C THR A 221 -17.32 2.85 -9.18
N THR A 222 -17.54 1.56 -9.42
CA THR A 222 -18.79 0.85 -9.08
C THR A 222 -18.88 0.56 -7.57
N GLY A 223 -20.03 0.05 -7.10
CA GLY A 223 -20.23 -0.28 -5.68
C GLY A 223 -20.48 0.94 -4.77
N GLY A 224 -20.80 2.10 -5.33
CA GLY A 224 -21.11 3.32 -4.58
C GLY A 224 -19.88 4.01 -3.97
N ARG A 225 -20.08 4.75 -2.88
CA ARG A 225 -19.01 5.56 -2.25
C ARG A 225 -18.30 4.86 -1.09
N ALA A 226 -18.86 3.77 -0.57
CA ALA A 226 -18.36 3.14 0.66
C ALA A 226 -16.89 2.73 0.54
N LEU A 227 -16.53 2.01 -0.52
CA LEU A 227 -15.17 1.55 -0.75
C LEU A 227 -14.17 2.71 -0.76
N LYS A 228 -14.51 3.82 -1.44
CA LYS A 228 -13.67 5.03 -1.46
C LYS A 228 -13.33 5.56 -0.06
N TYR A 229 -14.22 5.43 0.92
CA TYR A 229 -13.99 5.90 2.29
C TYR A 229 -13.24 4.88 3.15
N TYR A 230 -13.61 3.61 3.04
CA TYR A 230 -13.02 2.52 3.81
C TYR A 230 -11.59 2.19 3.36
N SER A 231 -11.29 2.26 2.06
CA SER A 231 -9.94 2.01 1.54
C SER A 231 -8.93 2.96 2.18
N SER A 232 -7.83 2.40 2.67
CA SER A 232 -6.69 3.18 3.18
C SER A 232 -5.79 3.64 2.04
N VAL A 233 -5.66 2.80 1.01
CA VAL A 233 -4.94 3.12 -0.20
C VAL A 233 -5.88 2.93 -1.39
N ARG A 234 -5.82 3.85 -2.36
CA ARG A 234 -6.49 3.70 -3.66
C ARG A 234 -5.48 3.94 -4.76
N ILE A 235 -5.39 3.00 -5.70
CA ILE A 235 -4.42 2.99 -6.80
C ILE A 235 -5.19 3.05 -8.12
N ASP A 236 -4.96 4.12 -8.89
CA ASP A 236 -5.46 4.30 -10.25
C ASP A 236 -4.42 3.75 -11.23
N VAL A 237 -4.72 2.63 -11.87
CA VAL A 237 -3.81 1.90 -12.77
C VAL A 237 -4.26 2.12 -14.21
N ARG A 238 -3.36 2.65 -15.04
CA ARG A 238 -3.62 2.96 -16.46
C ARG A 238 -2.49 2.51 -17.36
N ARG A 239 -2.85 1.93 -18.51
CA ARG A 239 -1.91 1.76 -19.63
C ARG A 239 -1.57 3.13 -20.21
N ILE A 240 -0.28 3.42 -20.35
CA ILE A 240 0.25 4.61 -21.02
C ILE A 240 0.44 4.31 -22.50
N GLU A 241 1.24 3.29 -22.81
CA GLU A 241 1.62 2.92 -24.16
C GLU A 241 1.88 1.41 -24.26
N GLY A 242 1.82 0.88 -25.48
CA GLY A 242 2.18 -0.52 -25.76
C GLY A 242 3.68 -0.64 -26.04
N LEU A 243 4.31 -1.67 -25.49
CA LEU A 243 5.72 -1.99 -25.70
C LEU A 243 5.84 -2.97 -26.87
N LYS A 244 6.79 -2.71 -27.76
CA LYS A 244 7.07 -3.53 -28.95
C LYS A 244 8.52 -3.98 -28.96
N ASP A 245 8.76 -5.18 -29.46
CA ASP A 245 10.10 -5.67 -29.74
C ASP A 245 10.65 -5.14 -31.08
N SER A 246 11.85 -5.59 -31.45
CA SER A 246 12.50 -5.25 -32.72
C SER A 246 11.74 -5.73 -33.97
N THR A 247 10.85 -6.70 -33.83
CA THR A 247 10.00 -7.20 -34.94
C THR A 247 8.72 -6.37 -35.10
N GLY A 248 8.42 -5.51 -34.12
CA GLY A 248 7.19 -4.73 -34.05
C GLY A 248 6.04 -5.45 -33.36
N ALA A 249 6.26 -6.67 -32.85
CA ALA A 249 5.28 -7.42 -32.09
C ALA A 249 5.08 -6.77 -30.70
N PHE A 250 3.83 -6.74 -30.23
CA PHE A 250 3.52 -6.23 -28.89
C PHE A 250 3.96 -7.24 -27.84
N ILE A 251 4.83 -6.82 -26.92
CA ILE A 251 5.42 -7.66 -25.87
C ILE A 251 4.97 -7.27 -24.47
N GLY A 252 4.26 -6.14 -24.32
CA GLY A 252 3.78 -5.67 -23.04
C GLY A 252 3.18 -4.28 -23.09
N ASN A 253 2.98 -3.69 -21.92
CA ASN A 253 2.43 -2.37 -21.74
C ASN A 253 3.27 -1.57 -20.75
N ARG A 254 3.54 -0.29 -21.06
CA ARG A 254 3.97 0.67 -20.05
C ARG A 254 2.73 1.09 -19.25
N THR A 255 2.80 0.94 -17.93
CA THR A 255 1.68 1.17 -17.02
C THR A 255 2.05 2.24 -16.01
N ARG A 256 1.10 3.12 -15.71
CA ARG A 256 1.18 4.09 -14.61
C ARG A 256 0.25 3.66 -13.49
N ALA A 257 0.77 3.59 -12.27
CA ALA A 257 0.00 3.42 -11.05
C ALA A 257 0.08 4.69 -10.21
N LYS A 258 -1.06 5.37 -10.02
CA LYS A 258 -1.14 6.60 -9.22
C LYS A 258 -1.84 6.34 -7.90
N VAL A 259 -1.20 6.68 -6.80
CA VAL A 259 -1.77 6.55 -5.45
C VAL A 259 -2.69 7.73 -5.17
N VAL A 260 -3.98 7.62 -5.55
CA VAL A 260 -4.96 8.72 -5.41
C VAL A 260 -5.46 8.92 -3.99
N LYS A 261 -5.26 7.93 -3.12
CA LYS A 261 -5.53 8.02 -1.68
C LYS A 261 -4.49 7.21 -0.94
N ASN A 262 -3.96 7.78 0.14
CA ASN A 262 -3.02 7.11 1.03
C ASN A 262 -3.27 7.63 2.47
N LYS A 263 -3.56 6.72 3.40
CA LYS A 263 -3.76 7.03 4.84
C LYS A 263 -2.52 6.73 5.69
N VAL A 264 -1.47 6.17 5.11
CA VAL A 264 -0.26 5.70 5.84
C VAL A 264 1.00 6.47 5.43
N ALA A 265 0.98 7.12 4.26
CA ALA A 265 2.01 8.05 3.81
C ALA A 265 1.39 9.16 2.92
N PRO A 266 2.17 10.15 2.44
CA PRO A 266 1.67 11.17 1.53
C PRO A 266 1.03 10.59 0.25
N PRO A 267 -0.17 11.04 -0.15
CA PRO A 267 -0.83 10.59 -1.38
C PRO A 267 -0.29 11.30 -2.63
N PHE A 268 -0.84 10.94 -3.79
CA PHE A 268 -0.65 11.52 -5.13
C PHE A 268 0.72 11.29 -5.79
N ARG A 269 1.53 10.44 -5.19
CA ARG A 269 2.71 9.86 -5.85
C ARG A 269 2.27 8.87 -6.93
N GLU A 270 3.11 8.70 -7.93
CA GLU A 270 2.89 7.78 -9.03
C GLU A 270 4.15 6.99 -9.33
N ALA A 271 3.94 5.78 -9.85
CA ALA A 271 4.98 4.90 -10.34
C ALA A 271 4.66 4.53 -11.79
N GLU A 272 5.72 4.33 -12.57
CA GLU A 272 5.62 3.81 -13.92
C GLU A 272 6.50 2.59 -14.05
N PHE A 273 5.92 1.53 -14.60
CA PHE A 273 6.58 0.23 -14.76
C PHE A 273 6.04 -0.47 -15.99
N ASP A 274 6.77 -1.47 -16.44
CA ASP A 274 6.39 -2.28 -17.60
C ASP A 274 5.67 -3.54 -17.11
N ILE A 275 4.54 -3.86 -17.74
CA ILE A 275 3.87 -5.15 -17.61
C ILE A 275 4.16 -5.94 -18.89
N MET A 276 5.01 -6.95 -18.80
CA MET A 276 5.36 -7.85 -19.88
C MET A 276 4.32 -8.96 -19.98
N PHE A 277 3.89 -9.32 -21.19
CA PHE A 277 2.94 -10.41 -21.37
C PHE A 277 3.56 -11.74 -20.97
N GLY A 278 2.85 -12.54 -20.17
CA GLY A 278 3.34 -13.82 -19.65
C GLY A 278 4.36 -13.74 -18.52
N GLU A 279 4.93 -12.57 -18.20
CA GLU A 279 5.90 -12.42 -17.09
C GLU A 279 5.43 -11.45 -15.98
N GLY A 280 4.56 -10.49 -16.31
CA GLY A 280 4.06 -9.51 -15.35
C GLY A 280 4.92 -8.26 -15.21
N ILE A 281 4.93 -7.67 -14.02
CA ILE A 281 5.66 -6.44 -13.70
C ILE A 281 7.16 -6.69 -13.80
N SER A 282 7.83 -5.91 -14.64
CA SER A 282 9.28 -5.98 -14.84
C SER A 282 10.04 -5.20 -13.76
N LYS A 283 10.27 -5.82 -12.61
CA LYS A 283 11.06 -5.24 -11.51
C LYS A 283 12.46 -4.81 -11.95
N ILE A 284 13.13 -5.62 -12.79
CA ILE A 284 14.44 -5.30 -13.36
C ILE A 284 14.38 -4.02 -14.22
N GLY A 285 13.31 -3.82 -14.98
CA GLY A 285 13.09 -2.59 -15.74
C GLY A 285 12.98 -1.37 -14.83
N GLU A 286 12.32 -1.50 -13.68
CA GLU A 286 12.22 -0.43 -12.69
C GLU A 286 13.55 -0.13 -12.01
N ILE A 287 14.32 -1.16 -11.62
CA ILE A 287 15.66 -0.98 -11.03
C ILE A 287 16.55 -0.17 -11.97
N LEU A 288 16.53 -0.51 -13.27
CA LEU A 288 17.28 0.21 -14.29
C LEU A 288 16.79 1.66 -14.43
N ASP A 289 15.47 1.87 -14.61
CA ASP A 289 14.88 3.19 -14.82
C ASP A 289 15.11 4.12 -13.61
N LEU A 290 14.97 3.60 -12.39
CA LEU A 290 15.20 4.33 -11.14
C LEU A 290 16.69 4.58 -10.89
N GLY A 291 17.56 3.60 -11.20
CA GLY A 291 19.00 3.75 -11.14
C GLY A 291 19.50 4.86 -12.07
N VAL A 292 18.94 4.97 -13.28
CA VAL A 292 19.23 6.08 -14.20
C VAL A 292 18.74 7.42 -13.64
N LYS A 293 17.52 7.46 -13.09
CA LYS A 293 16.98 8.69 -12.47
C LYS A 293 17.83 9.18 -11.30
N LEU A 294 18.41 8.27 -10.51
CA LEU A 294 19.31 8.61 -9.40
C LEU A 294 20.76 8.92 -9.85
N GLY A 295 21.11 8.67 -11.10
CA GLY A 295 22.49 8.79 -11.61
C GLY A 295 23.41 7.63 -11.19
N VAL A 296 22.87 6.59 -10.54
CA VAL A 296 23.58 5.35 -10.20
C VAL A 296 23.98 4.60 -11.48
N VAL A 297 23.04 4.54 -12.43
CA VAL A 297 23.28 3.99 -13.77
C VAL A 297 23.48 5.16 -14.73
N GLN A 298 24.62 5.20 -15.40
CA GLN A 298 24.94 6.22 -16.38
C GLN A 298 24.43 5.81 -17.77
N LYS A 299 23.72 6.72 -18.43
CA LYS A 299 23.26 6.55 -19.82
C LYS A 299 24.07 7.45 -20.75
N SER A 300 24.91 6.85 -21.60
CA SER A 300 25.73 7.55 -22.60
C SER A 300 25.24 7.19 -24.01
N GLY A 301 24.36 8.03 -24.57
CA GLY A 301 23.66 7.72 -25.81
C GLY A 301 22.75 6.49 -25.65
N ALA A 302 23.07 5.41 -26.35
CA ALA A 302 22.36 4.13 -26.25
C ALA A 302 22.94 3.19 -25.18
N TRP A 303 24.11 3.48 -24.61
CA TRP A 303 24.79 2.61 -23.65
C TRP A 303 24.39 2.88 -22.21
N PHE A 304 24.20 1.81 -21.43
CA PHE A 304 23.97 1.85 -19.99
C PHE A 304 25.18 1.28 -19.24
N ASN A 305 25.67 2.00 -18.24
CA ASN A 305 26.85 1.62 -17.44
C ASN A 305 26.56 1.75 -15.94
N TYR A 306 27.10 0.83 -15.15
CA TYR A 306 27.14 0.91 -13.69
C TYR A 306 28.60 0.94 -13.25
N GLY A 307 29.08 2.11 -12.80
CA GLY A 307 30.52 2.33 -12.63
C GLY A 307 31.28 2.05 -13.92
N ASP A 308 32.25 1.13 -13.86
CA ASP A 308 33.03 0.67 -15.03
C ASP A 308 32.37 -0.50 -15.78
N VAL A 309 31.29 -1.07 -15.26
CA VAL A 309 30.61 -2.22 -15.84
C VAL A 309 29.64 -1.76 -16.92
N ARG A 310 29.79 -2.31 -18.14
CA ARG A 310 28.85 -2.07 -19.24
C ARG A 310 27.66 -3.00 -19.10
N LEU A 311 26.49 -2.45 -18.78
CA LEU A 311 25.25 -3.22 -18.65
C LEU A 311 24.70 -3.63 -20.03
N GLY A 312 24.87 -2.79 -21.04
CA GLY A 312 24.47 -3.12 -22.41
C GLY A 312 24.13 -1.92 -23.28
N GLN A 313 23.98 -2.17 -24.58
CA GLN A 313 23.49 -1.20 -25.55
C GLN A 313 21.98 -1.34 -25.70
N GLY A 314 21.23 -0.32 -25.32
CA GLY A 314 19.77 -0.33 -25.29
C GLY A 314 19.20 -0.86 -23.98
N ARG A 315 17.95 -0.48 -23.69
CA ARG A 315 17.27 -0.80 -22.43
C ARG A 315 17.06 -2.30 -22.25
N ASP A 316 16.70 -3.01 -23.32
CA ASP A 316 16.41 -4.45 -23.25
C ASP A 316 17.66 -5.29 -22.97
N ASN A 317 18.79 -4.98 -23.62
CA ASN A 317 20.05 -5.67 -23.34
C ASN A 317 20.53 -5.43 -21.91
N ALA A 318 20.37 -4.19 -21.40
CA ALA A 318 20.68 -3.89 -20.00
C ALA A 318 19.78 -4.67 -19.02
N LYS A 319 18.49 -4.87 -19.35
CA LYS A 319 17.59 -5.72 -18.56
C LYS A 319 18.02 -7.18 -18.56
N ILE A 320 18.42 -7.72 -19.72
CA ILE A 320 18.92 -9.10 -19.83
C ILE A 320 20.16 -9.26 -18.94
N PHE A 321 21.13 -8.35 -19.05
CA PHE A 321 22.33 -8.36 -18.22
C PHE A 321 22.00 -8.35 -16.71
N LEU A 322 21.12 -7.45 -16.26
CA LEU A 322 20.74 -7.39 -14.85
C LEU A 322 19.97 -8.63 -14.37
N LYS A 323 19.29 -9.35 -15.28
CA LYS A 323 18.62 -10.62 -14.97
C LYS A 323 19.63 -11.76 -14.84
N GLU A 324 20.71 -11.74 -15.62
CA GLU A 324 21.81 -12.72 -15.58
C GLU A 324 22.81 -12.46 -14.44
N HIS A 325 22.84 -11.23 -13.91
CA HIS A 325 23.72 -10.79 -12.83
C HIS A 325 22.93 -10.22 -11.63
N PRO A 326 22.25 -11.09 -10.84
CA PRO A 326 21.43 -10.65 -9.71
C PRO A 326 22.20 -9.80 -8.69
N GLU A 327 23.48 -10.09 -8.47
CA GLU A 327 24.36 -9.39 -7.53
C GLU A 327 24.44 -7.89 -7.83
N ILE A 328 24.52 -7.51 -9.11
CA ILE A 328 24.55 -6.11 -9.55
C ILE A 328 23.14 -5.50 -9.43
N SER A 329 22.11 -6.26 -9.79
CA SER A 329 20.73 -5.78 -9.72
C SER A 329 20.30 -5.47 -8.27
N ASP A 330 20.69 -6.33 -7.32
CA ASP A 330 20.39 -6.19 -5.90
C ASP A 330 21.16 -5.02 -5.28
N GLU A 331 22.41 -4.81 -5.71
CA GLU A 331 23.19 -3.64 -5.31
C GLU A 331 22.53 -2.34 -5.76
N ILE A 332 22.13 -2.24 -7.03
CA ILE A 332 21.43 -1.06 -7.56
C ILE A 332 20.10 -0.88 -6.81
N GLU A 333 19.33 -1.95 -6.59
CA GLU A 333 18.08 -1.87 -5.83
C GLU A 333 18.31 -1.35 -4.40
N LYS A 334 19.33 -1.84 -3.69
CA LYS A 334 19.68 -1.36 -2.34
C LYS A 334 19.98 0.14 -2.34
N ILE A 335 20.78 0.61 -3.30
CA ILE A 335 21.11 2.03 -3.44
C ILE A 335 19.84 2.85 -3.76
N VAL A 336 18.97 2.33 -4.63
CA VAL A 336 17.69 2.96 -4.99
C VAL A 336 16.78 3.09 -3.76
N ARG A 337 16.63 2.04 -2.95
CA ARG A 337 15.83 2.05 -1.72
C ARG A 337 16.41 2.99 -0.67
N ALA A 338 17.73 3.00 -0.50
CA ALA A 338 18.41 3.90 0.44
C ALA A 338 18.26 5.39 0.06
N ASN A 339 18.06 5.68 -1.23
CA ASN A 339 17.90 7.04 -1.76
C ASN A 339 16.46 7.34 -2.19
N ALA A 340 15.48 6.59 -1.68
CA ALA A 340 14.06 6.77 -1.94
C ALA A 340 13.60 8.22 -1.73
N ASP A 341 14.03 8.87 -0.66
CA ASP A 341 13.62 10.24 -0.34
C ASP A 341 13.99 11.24 -1.44
N ARG A 342 15.11 11.04 -2.14
CA ARG A 342 15.53 11.90 -3.26
C ARG A 342 14.63 11.72 -4.48
N LEU A 343 14.24 10.49 -4.77
CA LEU A 343 13.26 10.18 -5.83
C LEU A 343 11.89 10.78 -5.52
N LEU A 344 11.50 10.74 -4.24
CA LEU A 344 10.21 11.24 -3.77
C LEU A 344 10.15 12.77 -3.68
N ALA A 345 11.27 13.43 -3.38
CA ALA A 345 11.37 14.88 -3.27
C ALA A 345 11.31 15.60 -4.63
N ALA A 346 11.67 14.92 -5.73
CA ALA A 346 11.72 15.52 -7.07
C ALA A 346 10.35 15.96 -7.62
N GLY A 347 9.24 15.48 -7.04
CA GLY A 347 7.88 15.92 -7.37
C GLY A 347 7.56 15.92 -8.88
N LYS A 348 6.56 16.72 -9.28
CA LYS A 348 6.13 16.86 -10.69
C LYS A 348 7.18 17.51 -11.62
N LYS A 349 8.32 18.02 -11.10
CA LYS A 349 9.32 18.72 -11.91
C LYS A 349 10.50 17.85 -12.37
N GLY A 350 10.52 16.56 -12.00
CA GLY A 350 11.27 15.52 -12.71
C GLY A 350 12.81 15.58 -12.63
N THR A 351 13.40 16.58 -11.97
CA THR A 351 14.86 16.66 -11.80
C THR A 351 15.25 16.16 -10.42
N VAL A 352 15.58 14.88 -10.34
CA VAL A 352 16.32 14.32 -9.21
C VAL A 352 17.77 14.78 -9.37
N LYS A 353 18.36 15.40 -8.34
CA LYS A 353 19.79 15.71 -8.36
C LYS A 353 20.54 14.36 -8.39
N PRO A 354 21.36 14.07 -9.41
CA PRO A 354 22.11 12.83 -9.46
C PRO A 354 22.95 12.66 -8.19
N LEU A 355 23.11 11.42 -7.73
CA LEU A 355 24.08 11.08 -6.70
C LEU A 355 25.47 11.50 -7.17
N ASP A 356 26.22 12.17 -6.30
CA ASP A 356 27.63 12.41 -6.57
C ASP A 356 28.35 11.05 -6.60
N PRO A 357 29.33 10.82 -7.50
CA PRO A 357 30.01 9.53 -7.60
C PRO A 357 30.67 9.03 -6.30
N SER A 358 30.96 9.94 -5.36
CA SER A 358 31.46 9.62 -4.02
C SER A 358 30.38 9.17 -3.02
N GLU A 359 29.10 9.46 -3.31
CA GLU A 359 27.94 9.04 -2.52
C GLU A 359 27.36 7.70 -3.01
N ILE A 360 27.77 7.24 -4.19
CA ILE A 360 27.53 5.88 -4.68
C ILE A 360 28.47 4.96 -3.90
N VAL A 361 28.11 4.69 -2.64
CA VAL A 361 28.87 3.81 -1.76
C VAL A 361 28.90 2.42 -2.39
N LYS A 362 30.09 1.96 -2.78
CA LYS A 362 30.35 0.53 -3.05
C LYS A 362 29.97 -0.25 -1.79
N PRO A 363 29.11 -1.28 -1.85
CA PRO A 363 28.86 -2.13 -0.70
C PRO A 363 30.19 -2.68 -0.18
N ALA A 364 30.41 -2.52 1.13
CA ALA A 364 31.49 -3.20 1.81
C ALA A 364 31.38 -4.71 1.57
N ALA A 365 32.52 -5.35 1.32
CA ALA A 365 32.63 -6.81 1.33
C ALA A 365 32.12 -7.36 2.68
N ASP A 366 31.46 -8.52 2.63
CA ASP A 366 30.87 -9.17 3.80
C ASP A 366 31.87 -9.23 4.98
N GLY A 367 31.47 -8.64 6.11
CA GLY A 367 32.14 -8.84 7.39
C GLY A 367 32.45 -7.59 8.20
N GLU A 368 31.44 -6.80 8.59
CA GLU A 368 31.40 -6.18 9.92
C GLU A 368 29.99 -5.68 10.24
N ALA A 369 29.46 -6.09 11.39
CA ALA A 369 28.15 -5.68 11.88
C ALA A 369 28.11 -4.15 12.10
N PRO A 370 26.97 -3.47 11.87
CA PRO A 370 26.90 -2.03 12.11
C PRO A 370 27.00 -1.75 13.61
N ALA A 371 28.05 -1.06 14.01
CA ALA A 371 28.15 -0.48 15.35
C ALA A 371 26.99 0.49 15.56
N ALA A 372 26.30 0.32 16.68
CA ALA A 372 25.16 1.12 17.10
C ALA A 372 25.48 2.63 17.02
N ALA A 373 24.63 3.37 16.31
CA ALA A 373 24.66 4.82 16.30
C ALA A 373 24.44 5.36 17.71
N SER A 374 25.49 5.93 18.31
CA SER A 374 25.44 6.67 19.55
C SER A 374 24.54 7.90 19.39
N ALA A 375 23.53 8.01 20.26
CA ALA A 375 22.64 9.15 20.37
C ALA A 375 23.40 10.47 20.61
N PRO A 376 22.93 11.62 20.10
CA PRO A 376 23.52 12.92 20.42
C PRO A 376 23.22 13.27 21.88
N ALA A 377 24.28 13.62 22.62
CA ALA A 377 24.23 14.03 24.02
C ALA A 377 23.31 15.25 24.23
N ALA A 378 22.43 15.14 25.21
CA ALA A 378 21.57 16.21 25.68
C ALA A 378 22.41 17.36 26.27
N LYS A 379 22.18 18.59 25.77
CA LYS A 379 22.65 19.82 26.44
C LYS A 379 21.78 20.05 27.67
N THR A 380 22.31 19.77 28.86
CA THR A 380 21.74 20.22 30.13
C THR A 380 22.13 21.68 30.37
N THR A 381 21.14 22.56 30.38
CA THR A 381 21.23 23.93 30.89
C THR A 381 21.40 23.88 32.42
N GLY A 382 22.61 24.13 32.90
CA GLY A 382 22.87 24.41 34.31
C GLY A 382 22.68 25.90 34.58
N SER A 383 21.63 26.23 35.32
CA SER A 383 21.45 27.54 35.96
C SER A 383 22.16 27.51 37.32
N GLU A 384 23.35 28.09 37.41
CA GLU A 384 23.93 28.49 38.70
C GLU A 384 23.32 29.83 39.09
N VAL A 385 22.64 29.83 40.23
CA VAL A 385 22.12 31.01 40.91
C VAL A 385 23.15 31.33 42.00
N ASP A 386 23.97 32.35 41.76
CA ASP A 386 24.81 32.94 42.80
C ASP A 386 23.94 33.76 43.77
N LEU A 387 23.88 33.27 45.00
CA LEU A 387 23.31 33.93 46.16
C LEU A 387 24.46 34.56 46.95
N ASP A 388 24.78 35.82 46.64
CA ASP A 388 25.64 36.63 47.51
C ASP A 388 24.81 37.33 48.58
N ILE A 389 25.08 36.91 49.81
CA ILE A 389 24.60 37.48 51.07
C ILE A 389 25.51 38.67 51.38
N MET A 390 24.97 39.89 51.32
CA MET A 390 25.58 41.06 51.97
C MET A 390 24.98 41.22 53.36
N VAL A 391 25.84 41.17 54.38
CA VAL A 391 25.57 41.61 55.75
C VAL A 391 26.08 43.05 55.84
N ASP A 392 25.21 43.96 56.29
CA ASP A 392 25.49 45.38 56.50
C ASP A 392 26.57 45.63 57.56
N GLU A 393 27.46 46.59 57.28
CA GLU A 393 27.85 47.69 58.18
C GLU A 393 28.08 48.98 57.38
#